data_AF-A0AAD1DMS7-F1
#
_entry.id   AF-A0AAD1DMS7-F1
#
_cell.length_a   1.000
_cell.length_b   1.000
_cell.length_c   1.000
_cell.angle_alpha   90.00
_cell.angle_beta   90.00
_cell.angle_gamma   90.00
#
_symmetry.space_group_name_H-M   'P 1'
#
loop_
_entity.id
_entity.type
_entity.pdbx_description
1 polymer ?
#
loop_
_entity_poly.entity_id
_entity_poly.type
_entity_poly.pdbx_seq_one_letter_code
_entity_poly.pdbx_strand_id
1 'polypeptide(L)'
;MKIYEKIREYSKSKGETMKEIADAYGVTPQSIQLYFSGKNAMPLNFLVWYIEKHPDLDLYALFNKNLQSIVSEPKPSYSKKSKKQDVIDRIVEILEKEL
;
A
#
# COMPACT_ATOMS: atom_id res chain seq x y z
N MET A 1 -10.46 5.36 -1.62
CA MET A 1 -10.16 4.82 -0.27
C MET A 1 -10.08 5.95 0.74
N LYS A 2 -10.53 5.74 1.97
CA LYS A 2 -10.34 6.67 3.09
C LYS A 2 -8.90 6.60 3.61
N ILE A 3 -8.47 7.64 4.33
CA ILE A 3 -7.09 7.78 4.85
C ILE A 3 -6.66 6.57 5.68
N TYR A 4 -7.52 6.11 6.61
CA TYR A 4 -7.19 4.95 7.46
C TYR A 4 -7.03 3.64 6.68
N GLU A 5 -7.74 3.47 5.57
CA GLU A 5 -7.64 2.28 4.72
C GLU A 5 -6.29 2.25 4.01
N LYS A 6 -5.87 3.42 3.50
CA LYS A 6 -4.59 3.60 2.82
C LYS A 6 -3.41 3.34 3.74
N ILE A 7 -3.43 3.93 4.93
CA ILE A 7 -2.38 3.74 5.94
C ILE A 7 -2.32 2.26 6.36
N ARG A 8 -3.47 1.62 6.54
CA ARG A 8 -3.53 0.19 6.87
C ARG A 8 -2.94 -0.69 5.76
N GLU A 9 -3.24 -0.41 4.50
CA GLU A 9 -2.69 -1.17 3.37
C GLU A 9 -1.18 -0.97 3.22
N TYR A 10 -0.71 0.27 3.35
CA TYR A 10 0.72 0.58 3.35
C TYR A 10 1.44 -0.14 4.50
N SER A 11 0.93 -0.03 5.72
CA SER A 11 1.50 -0.70 6.90
C SER A 11 1.60 -2.22 6.72
N LYS A 12 0.56 -2.85 6.15
CA LYS A 12 0.59 -4.28 5.78
C LYS A 12 1.66 -4.59 4.73
N SER A 13 1.83 -3.73 3.72
CA SER A 13 2.84 -3.93 2.68
C SER A 13 4.27 -3.86 3.22
N LYS A 14 4.49 -3.08 4.29
CA LYS A 14 5.76 -3.00 5.03
C LYS A 14 5.96 -4.12 6.05
N GLY A 15 4.96 -4.99 6.23
CA GLY A 15 5.01 -6.08 7.19
C GLY A 15 4.91 -5.64 8.65
N GLU A 16 4.46 -4.41 8.91
CA GLU A 16 4.37 -3.88 10.27
C GLU A 16 3.22 -4.52 11.03
N THR A 17 3.49 -4.93 12.27
CA THR A 17 2.47 -5.40 13.19
C THR A 17 1.89 -4.24 13.99
N MET A 18 0.62 -4.36 14.40
CA MET A 18 -0.01 -3.37 15.29
C MET A 18 0.75 -3.20 16.61
N LYS A 19 1.44 -4.27 17.07
CA LYS A 19 2.26 -4.25 18.27
C LYS A 19 3.49 -3.37 18.09
N GLU A 20 4.25 -3.54 17.01
CA GLU A 20 5.44 -2.74 16.74
C GLU A 20 5.12 -1.25 16.57
N ILE A 21 4.01 -0.94 15.91
CA ILE A 21 3.54 0.45 15.73
C ILE A 21 3.14 1.05 17.08
N ALA A 22 2.43 0.28 17.90
CA ALA A 22 1.98 0.70 19.21
C ALA A 22 3.16 0.94 20.18
N ASP A 23 4.13 0.02 20.21
CA ASP A 23 5.33 0.11 21.03
C ASP A 23 6.19 1.31 20.60
N ALA A 24 6.32 1.57 19.28
CA ALA A 24 7.10 2.68 18.77
C ALA A 24 6.44 4.06 18.96
N TYR A 25 5.11 4.14 18.97
CA TYR A 25 4.36 5.38 19.19
C TYR A 25 4.06 5.65 20.67
N GLY A 26 4.05 4.61 21.52
CA GLY A 26 3.74 4.71 22.95
C GLY A 26 2.24 4.59 23.27
N VAL A 27 1.51 3.74 22.55
CA VAL A 27 0.08 3.46 22.80
C VAL A 27 -0.20 1.96 22.85
N THR A 28 -1.45 1.57 23.04
CA THR A 28 -1.85 0.15 23.00
C THR A 28 -2.10 -0.32 21.57
N PRO A 29 -1.87 -1.62 21.24
CA PRO A 29 -2.20 -2.18 19.93
C PRO A 29 -3.68 -2.01 19.55
N GLN A 30 -4.58 -2.04 20.54
CA GLN A 30 -6.00 -1.79 20.35
C GLN A 30 -6.26 -0.37 19.83
N SER A 31 -5.51 0.63 20.29
CA SER A 31 -5.62 2.01 19.82
C SER A 31 -5.28 2.11 18.33
N ILE A 32 -4.18 1.47 17.91
CA ILE A 32 -3.78 1.39 16.50
C ILE A 32 -4.86 0.69 15.66
N GLN A 33 -5.43 -0.41 16.15
CA GLN A 33 -6.53 -1.11 15.49
C GLN A 33 -7.76 -0.22 15.29
N LEU A 34 -8.11 0.60 16.29
CA LEU A 34 -9.24 1.54 16.20
C LEU A 34 -8.98 2.63 15.15
N TYR A 35 -7.74 3.14 15.05
CA TYR A 35 -7.37 4.10 14.02
C TYR A 35 -7.45 3.47 12.62
N PHE A 36 -6.91 2.27 12.45
CA PHE A 36 -6.84 1.58 11.14
C PHE A 36 -8.19 1.00 10.68
N SER A 37 -9.15 0.88 11.59
CA SER A 37 -10.53 0.49 11.27
C SER A 37 -11.46 1.69 11.02
N GLY A 38 -10.99 2.92 11.26
CA GLY A 38 -11.82 4.13 11.17
C GLY A 38 -12.91 4.20 12.23
N LYS A 39 -12.87 3.35 13.26
CA LYS A 39 -13.81 3.37 14.39
C LYS A 39 -13.53 4.52 15.36
N ASN A 40 -12.27 4.95 15.42
CA ASN A 40 -11.87 6.14 16.16
C ASN A 40 -11.17 7.12 15.21
N ALA A 41 -11.30 8.41 15.51
CA ALA A 41 -10.55 9.43 14.78
C ALA A 41 -9.05 9.21 14.98
N MET A 42 -8.30 9.27 13.88
CA MET A 42 -6.84 9.19 13.94
C MET A 42 -6.30 10.53 14.46
N PRO A 43 -5.53 10.53 15.57
CA PRO A 43 -4.93 11.75 16.09
C PRO A 43 -3.97 12.35 15.06
N LEU A 44 -3.97 13.68 14.94
CA LEU A 44 -3.05 14.37 14.03
C LEU A 44 -1.58 14.08 14.38
N ASN A 45 -1.26 14.02 15.68
CA ASN A 45 0.09 13.71 16.16
C ASN A 45 0.54 12.31 15.74
N PHE A 46 -0.36 11.33 15.73
CA PHE A 46 -0.07 9.99 15.22
C PHE A 46 0.25 10.04 13.73
N LEU A 47 -0.55 10.79 12.97
CA LEU A 47 -0.35 10.90 11.54
C LEU A 47 0.99 11.55 11.20
N VAL A 48 1.34 12.65 11.88
CA VAL A 48 2.63 13.34 11.73
C VAL A 48 3.78 12.38 12.03
N TRP A 49 3.74 11.73 13.20
CA TRP A 49 4.76 10.75 13.59
C TRP A 49 4.90 9.61 12.57
N TYR A 50 3.77 9.11 12.04
CA TYR A 50 3.78 8.03 11.05
C TYR A 50 4.42 8.47 9.73
N ILE A 51 4.16 9.68 9.27
CA ILE A 51 4.80 10.25 8.07
C ILE A 51 6.30 10.43 8.29
N GLU A 52 6.73 10.92 9.45
CA GLU A 52 8.15 11.09 9.78
C GLU A 52 8.90 9.75 9.78
N LYS A 53 8.25 8.68 10.27
CA LYS A 53 8.81 7.32 10.27
C LYS A 53 8.85 6.69 8.87
N HIS A 54 7.98 7.13 7.96
CA HIS A 54 7.79 6.59 6.62
C HIS A 54 7.96 7.68 5.55
N PRO A 55 9.20 8.13 5.27
CA PRO A 55 9.47 9.26 4.38
C PRO A 55 9.12 8.98 2.90
N ASP A 56 8.83 7.72 2.54
CA ASP A 56 8.33 7.33 1.23
C ASP A 56 6.82 7.58 1.04
N LEU A 57 6.10 7.93 2.12
CA LEU A 57 4.70 8.33 2.04
C LEU A 57 4.53 9.67 1.33
N ASP A 58 3.75 9.64 0.25
CA ASP A 58 3.31 10.81 -0.46
C ASP A 58 2.07 11.41 0.22
N LEU A 59 2.25 12.59 0.83
CA LEU A 59 1.16 13.32 1.49
C LEU A 59 0.00 13.62 0.54
N TYR A 60 0.31 14.04 -0.69
CA TYR A 60 -0.72 14.35 -1.67
C TYR A 60 -1.52 13.10 -2.03
N ALA A 61 -0.83 11.98 -2.24
CA ALA A 61 -1.47 10.70 -2.53
C ALA A 61 -2.28 10.18 -1.34
N LEU A 62 -1.86 10.43 -0.10
CA LEU A 62 -2.59 10.05 1.10
C LEU A 62 -3.96 10.74 1.18
N PHE A 63 -4.00 12.06 1.00
CA PHE A 63 -5.24 12.86 1.11
C PHE A 63 -6.11 12.80 -0.16
N ASN A 64 -5.55 12.43 -1.31
CA ASN A 64 -6.30 12.35 -2.56
C ASN A 64 -7.18 11.09 -2.62
N LYS A 65 -8.50 11.25 -2.56
CA LYS A 65 -9.47 10.14 -2.54
C LYS A 65 -9.44 9.24 -3.78
N ASN A 66 -8.94 9.76 -4.90
CA ASN A 66 -8.89 9.07 -6.19
C ASN A 66 -7.61 8.22 -6.37
N LEU A 67 -6.59 8.44 -5.55
CA LEU A 67 -5.36 7.66 -5.57
C LEU A 67 -5.48 6.48 -4.59
N GLN A 68 -5.15 5.28 -5.06
CA GLN A 68 -5.10 4.06 -4.24
C GLN A 68 -3.74 3.89 -3.57
N SER A 69 -2.64 4.14 -4.31
CA SER A 69 -1.29 4.15 -3.76
C SER A 69 -1.00 5.44 -2.99
N ILE A 70 -0.26 5.33 -1.89
CA ILE A 70 0.18 6.46 -1.05
C ILE A 70 1.70 6.59 -0.95
N VAL A 71 2.45 5.82 -1.74
CA VAL A 71 3.91 5.92 -1.85
C VAL A 71 4.27 6.74 -3.09
N SER A 72 5.32 7.55 -2.99
CA SER A 72 5.92 8.24 -4.14
C SER A 72 6.69 7.24 -5.00
N GLU A 73 6.01 6.40 -5.78
CA GLU A 73 6.68 5.55 -6.76
C GLU A 73 7.05 6.34 -8.02
N PRO A 74 8.29 6.22 -8.57
CA PRO A 74 8.46 6.29 -10.01
C PRO A 74 7.76 5.05 -10.58
N LYS A 75 6.59 5.26 -11.19
CA LYS A 75 5.69 4.21 -11.72
C LYS A 75 6.44 2.96 -12.21
N PRO A 76 6.37 1.81 -11.53
CA PRO A 76 6.61 0.56 -12.20
C PRO A 76 5.44 0.33 -13.17
N SER A 77 5.77 0.25 -14.46
CA SER A 77 4.85 -0.20 -15.49
C SER A 77 4.42 -1.62 -15.16
N TYR A 78 3.30 -1.78 -14.46
CA TYR A 78 2.54 -3.02 -14.49
C TYR A 78 1.97 -3.16 -15.90
N SER A 79 2.66 -3.89 -16.76
CA SER A 79 2.06 -4.38 -18.00
C SER A 79 0.79 -5.13 -17.61
N LYS A 80 -0.35 -4.66 -18.11
CA LYS A 80 -1.66 -5.34 -18.04
C LYS A 80 -1.44 -6.85 -18.11
N LYS A 81 -2.08 -7.60 -17.21
CA LYS A 81 -2.20 -9.07 -17.27
C LYS A 81 -2.25 -9.50 -18.73
N SER A 82 -1.19 -10.14 -19.22
CA SER A 82 -1.14 -10.68 -20.58
C SER A 82 -2.43 -11.46 -20.80
N LYS A 83 -3.19 -11.07 -21.81
CA LYS A 83 -4.44 -11.79 -22.12
C LYS A 83 -4.03 -13.22 -22.47
N LYS A 84 -4.89 -14.21 -22.19
CA LYS A 84 -4.62 -15.62 -22.55
C LYS A 84 -4.09 -15.77 -23.99
N GLN A 85 -4.52 -14.89 -24.88
CA GLN A 85 -4.06 -14.81 -26.26
C GLN A 85 -2.55 -14.54 -26.39
N ASP A 86 -1.99 -13.60 -25.62
CA ASP A 86 -0.54 -13.26 -25.69
C ASP A 86 0.34 -14.44 -25.25
N VAL A 87 -0.18 -15.29 -24.36
CA VAL A 87 0.50 -16.52 -23.93
C VAL A 87 0.42 -17.58 -25.02
N ILE A 88 -0.73 -17.70 -25.69
CA ILE A 88 -0.92 -18.63 -26.81
C ILE A 88 -0.01 -18.26 -27.97
N ASP A 89 0.06 -16.99 -28.34
CA ASP A 89 0.87 -16.51 -29.46
C ASP A 89 2.36 -16.77 -29.21
N ARG A 90 2.84 -16.60 -27.96
CA ARG A 90 4.21 -16.99 -27.56
C ARG A 90 4.48 -18.49 -27.66
N ILE A 91 3.50 -19.33 -27.34
CA ILE A 91 3.64 -20.80 -27.45
C ILE A 91 3.75 -21.19 -28.92
N VAL A 92 2.94 -20.60 -29.80
CA VAL A 92 2.99 -20.84 -31.25
C VAL A 92 4.36 -20.45 -31.81
N GLU A 93 4.87 -19.28 -31.44
CA GLU A 93 6.16 -18.79 -31.93
C GLU A 93 7.35 -19.69 -31.52
N ILE A 94 7.27 -20.34 -30.35
CA ILE A 94 8.28 -21.32 -29.92
C ILE A 94 8.15 -22.61 -30.73
N LEU A 95 6.92 -23.10 -30.95
CA LEU A 95 6.67 -24.32 -31.69
C LEU A 95 7.09 -24.19 -33.17
N GLU A 96 6.92 -23.03 -33.78
CA GLU A 96 7.37 -22.76 -35.16
C GLU A 96 8.89 -22.68 -35.31
N LYS A 97 9.64 -22.44 -34.23
CA LYS A 97 11.12 -22.41 -34.26
C LYS A 97 11.76 -23.78 -34.07
N GLU A 98 11.03 -24.72 -33.49
CA GLU A 98 11.47 -26.09 -33.21
C GLU A 98 11.00 -27.10 -34.27
N LEU A 99 10.26 -26.64 -35.28
CA LEU A 99 9.83 -27.36 -36.48
C LEU A 99 10.67 -26.94 -37.70
#